data_AF-A0A914DP55-F1
#
_entry.id   AF-A0A914DP55-F1
#
_cell.length_a   1.000
_cell.length_b   1.000
_cell.length_c   1.000
_cell.angle_alpha   90.00
_cell.angle_beta   90.00
_cell.angle_gamma   90.00
#
_symmetry.space_group_name_H-M   'P 1'
#
loop_
_entity.id
_entity.type
_entity.pdbx_description
1 polymer ?
#
loop_
_entity_poly.entity_id
_entity_poly.type
_entity_poly.pdbx_seq_one_letter_code
_entity_poly.pdbx_strand_id
1 'polypeptide(L)'
;MMIFVDQKTKIDRHVYMDMLRAHLIPWTHTIFGDDEWTFQQDGALGHKACETQDFLRANCPNFIKVDTHWRNNDGEWPPNSPDLNPLDYAIWSILEEKACAKPHPNVESLKRALKKAWNEITLDTLIKIVDNFPKRLKACIDANGGHFE
;
A
#
# COMPACT_ATOMS: atom_id res chain seq x y z
N MET A 1 6.81 -0.39 -8.32
CA MET A 1 6.04 -0.35 -9.58
C MET A 1 4.86 0.58 -9.38
N MET A 2 4.55 1.49 -10.32
CA MET A 2 3.39 2.40 -10.24
C MET A 2 2.45 2.10 -11.42
N ILE A 3 1.22 1.71 -11.11
CA ILE A 3 0.18 1.34 -12.10
C ILE A 3 -0.89 2.42 -12.08
N PHE A 4 -1.24 2.94 -13.26
CA PHE A 4 -2.35 3.85 -13.42
C PHE A 4 -3.54 3.09 -13.98
N VAL A 5 -4.69 3.25 -13.34
CA VAL A 5 -5.97 2.71 -13.83
C VAL A 5 -6.68 3.80 -14.63
N ASP A 6 -7.45 3.39 -15.64
CA ASP A 6 -8.23 4.32 -16.45
C ASP A 6 -9.21 5.16 -15.63
N GLN A 7 -9.41 6.39 -16.08
CA GLN A 7 -10.30 7.33 -15.41
C GLN A 7 -11.72 6.75 -15.40
N LYS A 8 -12.37 6.81 -14.23
CA LYS A 8 -13.71 6.25 -13.93
C LYS A 8 -13.78 4.74 -13.70
N THR A 9 -12.67 4.01 -13.80
CA THR A 9 -12.66 2.60 -13.38
C THR A 9 -12.82 2.53 -11.87
N LYS A 10 -13.88 1.83 -11.43
CA LYS A 10 -14.03 1.47 -10.02
C LYS A 10 -13.15 0.26 -9.75
N ILE A 11 -12.17 0.41 -8.86
CA ILE A 11 -11.36 -0.72 -8.41
C ILE A 11 -12.23 -1.54 -7.45
N ASP A 12 -12.87 -2.56 -8.00
CA ASP A 12 -13.53 -3.61 -7.22
C ASP A 12 -12.60 -4.80 -7.02
N ARG A 13 -13.11 -5.87 -6.40
CA ARG A 13 -12.32 -7.08 -6.16
C ARG A 13 -11.76 -7.70 -7.44
N HIS A 14 -12.48 -7.64 -8.56
CA HIS A 14 -12.08 -8.31 -9.80
C HIS A 14 -10.91 -7.57 -10.42
N VAL A 15 -11.03 -6.24 -10.56
CA VAL A 15 -9.94 -5.39 -11.04
C VAL A 15 -8.71 -5.52 -10.15
N TYR A 16 -8.90 -5.53 -8.83
CA TYR A 16 -7.79 -5.68 -7.88
C TYR A 16 -7.08 -7.04 -8.03
N MET A 17 -7.83 -8.13 -8.11
CA MET A 17 -7.28 -9.47 -8.28
C MET A 17 -6.53 -9.63 -9.61
N ASP A 18 -7.03 -9.03 -10.68
CA ASP A 18 -6.34 -9.02 -11.97
C ASP A 18 -5.01 -8.25 -11.88
N MET A 19 -4.99 -7.12 -11.17
CA MET A 19 -3.74 -6.39 -10.93
C MET A 19 -2.73 -7.20 -10.11
N LEU A 20 -3.18 -7.90 -9.07
CA LEU A 20 -2.30 -8.75 -8.26
C LEU A 20 -1.68 -9.87 -9.11
N ARG A 21 -2.50 -10.58 -9.89
CA ARG A 21 -2.06 -11.70 -10.74
C ARG A 21 -1.18 -11.26 -11.89
N ALA A 22 -1.56 -10.19 -12.59
CA ALA A 22 -0.87 -9.76 -13.80
C ALA A 22 0.41 -8.95 -13.52
N HIS A 23 0.47 -8.27 -12.37
CA HIS A 23 1.54 -7.33 -12.10
C HIS A 23 2.28 -7.60 -10.79
N LEU A 24 1.58 -7.72 -9.65
CA LEU A 24 2.25 -7.83 -8.36
C LEU A 24 3.08 -9.12 -8.25
N ILE A 25 2.45 -10.28 -8.41
CA ILE A 25 3.12 -11.57 -8.19
C ILE A 25 4.32 -11.77 -9.14
N PRO A 26 4.20 -11.51 -10.46
CA PRO A 26 5.37 -11.58 -11.34
C PRO A 26 6.49 -10.63 -10.92
N TRP A 27 6.15 -9.41 -10.49
CA TRP A 27 7.13 -8.41 -10.07
C TRP A 27 7.81 -8.76 -8.75
N THR A 28 7.13 -9.42 -7.81
CA THR A 28 7.77 -9.84 -6.56
C THR A 28 8.80 -10.93 -6.80
N HIS A 29 8.56 -11.86 -7.73
CA HIS A 29 9.55 -12.87 -8.11
C HIS A 29 10.82 -12.26 -8.75
N THR A 30 10.71 -11.13 -9.45
CA THR A 30 11.88 -10.49 -10.05
C THR A 30 12.74 -9.72 -9.05
N ILE A 31 12.16 -9.24 -7.95
CA ILE A 31 12.89 -8.43 -6.96
C ILE A 31 13.36 -9.23 -5.77
N PHE A 32 12.50 -10.10 -5.22
CA PHE A 32 12.79 -10.84 -4.00
C PHE A 32 13.35 -12.24 -4.29
N GLY A 33 13.13 -12.80 -5.47
CA GLY A 33 13.53 -14.17 -5.76
C GLY A 33 12.95 -15.14 -4.73
N ASP A 34 13.84 -15.80 -3.99
CA ASP A 34 13.50 -16.76 -2.91
C ASP A 34 13.57 -16.16 -1.50
N ASP A 35 13.82 -14.85 -1.37
CA ASP A 35 13.87 -14.18 -0.06
C ASP A 35 12.48 -14.13 0.61
N GLU A 36 12.48 -14.13 1.94
CA GLU A 36 11.27 -13.95 2.75
C GLU A 36 10.81 -12.48 2.73
N TRP A 37 9.52 -12.28 2.49
CA TRP A 37 8.88 -10.96 2.53
C TRP A 37 7.44 -11.05 3.02
N THR A 38 6.89 -9.91 3.46
CA THR A 38 5.53 -9.79 3.96
C THR A 38 4.74 -8.82 3.09
N PHE A 39 3.60 -9.27 2.56
CA PHE A 39 2.65 -8.38 1.90
C PHE A 39 1.74 -7.68 2.93
N GLN A 40 1.52 -6.38 2.75
CA GLN A 40 0.61 -5.58 3.56
C GLN A 40 -0.28 -4.72 2.66
N GLN A 41 -1.54 -4.55 3.06
CA GLN A 41 -2.53 -3.69 2.41
C GLN A 41 -3.52 -3.15 3.46
N ASP A 42 -4.25 -2.09 3.12
CA ASP A 42 -5.31 -1.53 3.97
C ASP A 42 -6.64 -2.32 3.85
N GLY A 43 -7.64 -1.91 4.63
CA GLY A 43 -8.96 -2.53 4.66
C GLY A 43 -9.93 -2.10 3.55
N ALA A 44 -9.48 -1.70 2.36
CA ALA A 44 -10.39 -1.35 1.27
C ALA A 44 -11.30 -2.55 0.86
N LEU A 45 -12.50 -2.29 0.33
CA LEU A 45 -13.51 -3.33 0.06
C LEU A 45 -12.99 -4.48 -0.84
N GLY A 46 -12.18 -4.16 -1.85
CA GLY A 46 -11.55 -5.17 -2.70
C GLY A 46 -10.54 -6.04 -1.94
N HIS A 47 -9.79 -5.44 -1.01
CA HIS A 47 -8.79 -6.11 -0.19
C HIS A 47 -9.46 -7.07 0.79
N LYS A 48 -10.57 -6.66 1.42
CA LYS A 48 -11.31 -7.47 2.41
C LYS A 48 -12.02 -8.70 1.82
N ALA A 49 -12.11 -8.83 0.49
CA ALA A 49 -12.80 -9.96 -0.13
C ALA A 49 -12.08 -11.28 0.23
N CYS A 50 -12.83 -12.33 0.61
CA CYS A 50 -12.24 -13.62 0.99
C CYS A 50 -11.34 -14.17 -0.12
N GLU A 51 -11.78 -14.09 -1.38
CA GLU A 51 -10.98 -14.54 -2.54
C GLU A 51 -9.63 -13.81 -2.62
N THR A 52 -9.59 -12.52 -2.30
CA THR A 52 -8.36 -11.72 -2.30
C THR A 52 -7.43 -12.11 -1.17
N GLN A 53 -7.97 -12.30 0.05
CA GLN A 53 -7.17 -12.74 1.19
C GLN A 53 -6.60 -14.15 0.97
N ASP A 54 -7.41 -15.07 0.43
CA ASP A 54 -7.00 -16.45 0.17
C ASP A 54 -5.95 -16.52 -0.94
N PHE A 55 -6.09 -15.70 -1.99
CA PHE A 55 -5.09 -15.58 -3.04
C PHE A 55 -3.75 -15.08 -2.51
N LEU A 56 -3.74 -14.01 -1.70
CA LEU A 56 -2.51 -13.47 -1.13
C LEU A 56 -1.84 -14.46 -0.17
N ARG A 57 -2.63 -15.16 0.67
CA ARG A 57 -2.11 -16.23 1.55
C ARG A 57 -1.44 -17.35 0.75
N ALA A 58 -1.94 -17.67 -0.43
CA ALA A 58 -1.40 -18.75 -1.27
C ALA A 58 -0.20 -18.33 -2.13
N ASN A 59 0.01 -17.03 -2.38
CA ASN A 59 0.99 -16.52 -3.35
C ASN A 59 2.06 -15.61 -2.74
N CYS A 60 1.96 -15.26 -1.46
CA CYS A 60 2.97 -14.49 -0.72
C CYS A 60 3.56 -15.35 0.40
N PRO A 61 4.89 -15.29 0.66
CA PRO A 61 5.51 -16.05 1.76
C PRO A 61 4.88 -15.71 3.12
N ASN A 62 4.71 -14.40 3.38
CA ASN A 62 3.97 -13.89 4.52
C ASN A 62 2.96 -12.84 4.07
N PHE A 63 1.84 -12.75 4.76
CA PHE A 63 0.76 -11.82 4.42
C PHE A 63 0.06 -11.33 5.69
N ILE A 64 0.01 -10.01 5.88
CA ILE A 64 -0.74 -9.37 6.97
C ILE A 64 -2.21 -9.34 6.59
N LYS A 65 -3.00 -10.18 7.26
CA LYS A 65 -4.43 -10.31 6.99
C LYS A 65 -5.19 -9.06 7.45
N VAL A 66 -6.16 -8.60 6.66
CA VAL A 66 -7.13 -7.58 7.09
C VAL A 66 -8.40 -8.25 7.62
N ASP A 67 -9.14 -7.58 8.51
CA ASP A 67 -10.40 -8.10 9.03
C ASP A 67 -11.39 -8.43 7.89
N THR A 68 -11.83 -9.69 7.77
CA THR A 68 -12.80 -10.07 6.73
C THR A 68 -14.24 -10.05 7.23
N HIS A 69 -14.46 -10.00 8.55
CA HIS A 69 -15.80 -10.05 9.14
C HIS A 69 -15.97 -9.05 10.26
N TRP A 70 -17.02 -8.21 10.18
CA TRP A 70 -17.35 -7.22 11.21
C TRP A 70 -17.66 -7.77 12.62
N ARG A 71 -17.88 -9.09 12.76
CA ARG A 71 -18.17 -9.74 14.06
C ARG A 71 -16.98 -10.50 14.62
N ASN A 72 -16.06 -10.94 13.76
CA ASN A 72 -14.88 -11.71 14.12
C ASN A 72 -13.69 -10.97 13.54
N ASN A 73 -13.09 -10.09 14.34
CA ASN A 73 -11.86 -9.40 13.98
C ASN A 73 -10.68 -10.34 14.20
N ASP A 74 -10.40 -11.15 13.18
CA ASP A 74 -9.25 -12.05 13.13
C ASP A 74 -8.16 -11.54 12.16
N GLY A 75 -8.26 -10.28 11.73
CA GLY A 75 -7.24 -9.58 10.98
C GLY A 75 -6.11 -9.06 11.89
N GLU A 76 -4.93 -8.97 11.31
CA GLU A 76 -3.73 -8.43 11.97
C GLU A 76 -3.60 -6.93 11.71
N TRP A 77 -4.11 -6.44 10.57
CA TRP A 77 -4.11 -5.02 10.24
C TRP A 77 -5.33 -4.30 10.83
N PRO A 78 -5.14 -3.28 11.68
CA PRO A 78 -6.24 -2.54 12.27
C PRO A 78 -7.00 -1.69 11.23
N PRO A 79 -8.33 -1.61 11.32
CA PRO A 79 -9.12 -0.74 10.44
C PRO A 79 -8.78 0.74 10.68
N ASN A 80 -8.98 1.58 9.65
CA ASN A 80 -8.82 3.04 9.72
C ASN A 80 -7.48 3.52 10.32
N SER A 81 -6.38 2.85 9.99
CA SER A 81 -5.05 3.13 10.55
C SER A 81 -4.07 3.69 9.51
N PRO A 82 -4.34 4.86 8.89
CA PRO A 82 -3.40 5.47 7.94
C PRO A 82 -2.08 5.84 8.63
N ASP A 83 -2.11 6.15 9.93
CA ASP A 83 -0.94 6.46 10.75
C ASP A 83 0.03 5.28 10.90
N LEU A 84 -0.38 4.07 10.47
CA LEU A 84 0.47 2.87 10.43
C LEU A 84 0.88 2.47 9.00
N ASN A 85 0.23 2.98 7.95
CA ASN A 85 0.56 2.61 6.58
C ASN A 85 1.68 3.51 6.00
N PRO A 86 2.86 2.96 5.65
CA PRO A 86 3.96 3.74 5.04
C PRO A 86 3.57 4.51 3.79
N LEU A 87 2.61 3.98 3.01
CA LEU A 87 2.10 4.70 1.85
C LEU A 87 1.37 5.98 2.27
N ASP A 88 0.56 5.91 3.33
CA ASP A 88 -0.31 7.00 3.78
C ASP A 88 0.44 8.06 4.59
N TYR A 89 1.24 7.66 5.60
CA TYR A 89 1.91 8.64 6.46
C TYR A 89 3.15 9.30 5.83
N ALA A 90 3.63 8.83 4.67
CA ALA A 90 4.85 9.36 4.05
C ALA A 90 4.84 9.41 2.51
N ILE A 91 4.67 8.26 1.84
CA ILE A 91 4.93 8.18 0.38
C ILE A 91 3.99 9.08 -0.41
N TRP A 92 2.70 9.13 -0.07
CA TRP A 92 1.75 10.00 -0.77
C TRP A 92 2.09 11.48 -0.60
N SER A 93 2.49 11.93 0.59
CA SER A 93 2.92 13.31 0.82
C SER A 93 4.16 13.67 -0.01
N ILE A 94 5.15 12.77 -0.09
CA ILE A 94 6.36 12.98 -0.93
C ILE A 94 5.99 13.11 -2.41
N LEU A 95 5.09 12.25 -2.89
CA LEU A 95 4.64 12.27 -4.27
C LEU A 95 3.84 13.52 -4.59
N GLU A 96 2.94 13.94 -3.69
CA GLU A 96 2.17 15.17 -3.83
C GLU A 96 3.09 16.39 -3.86
N GLU A 97 4.01 16.52 -2.91
CA GLU A 97 4.95 17.65 -2.84
C GLU A 97 5.76 17.78 -4.15
N LYS A 98 6.30 16.66 -4.64
CA LYS A 98 7.14 16.66 -5.85
C LYS A 98 6.34 16.83 -7.14
N ALA A 99 5.24 16.10 -7.30
CA ALA A 99 4.46 16.13 -8.53
C ALA A 99 3.67 17.43 -8.65
N CYS A 100 3.05 17.90 -7.55
CA CYS A 100 2.17 19.06 -7.54
C CYS A 100 2.90 20.39 -7.27
N ALA A 101 4.24 20.40 -7.23
CA ALA A 101 5.04 21.63 -7.10
C ALA A 101 4.74 22.67 -8.21
N LYS A 102 4.17 22.25 -9.34
CA LYS A 102 3.71 23.12 -10.43
C LYS A 102 2.38 22.61 -11.01
N PRO A 103 1.53 23.50 -11.54
CA PRO A 103 0.31 23.09 -12.23
C PRO A 103 0.59 22.22 -13.46
N HIS A 104 -0.34 21.30 -13.75
CA HIS A 104 -0.29 20.45 -14.93
C HIS A 104 -1.42 20.77 -15.92
N PRO A 105 -1.13 20.84 -17.23
CA PRO A 105 -2.14 21.17 -18.24
C PRO A 105 -3.12 20.01 -18.52
N ASN A 106 -2.77 18.77 -18.15
CA ASN A 106 -3.60 17.59 -18.36
C ASN A 106 -3.13 16.42 -17.46
N VAL A 107 -3.98 15.39 -17.38
CA VAL A 107 -3.74 14.18 -16.59
C VAL A 107 -2.46 13.46 -17.02
N GLU A 108 -2.14 13.42 -18.31
CA GLU A 108 -0.92 12.76 -18.79
C GLU A 108 0.36 13.45 -18.32
N SER A 109 0.35 14.78 -18.23
CA SER A 109 1.44 15.53 -17.60
C SER A 109 1.58 15.21 -16.12
N LEU A 110 0.46 15.08 -15.39
CA LEU A 110 0.47 14.70 -13.98
C LEU A 110 0.99 13.27 -13.79
N LYS A 111 0.54 12.30 -14.60
CA LYS A 111 1.05 10.91 -14.57
C LYS A 111 2.57 10.86 -14.79
N ARG A 112 3.10 11.64 -15.73
CA ARG A 112 4.56 11.74 -15.94
C ARG A 112 5.29 12.33 -14.74
N ALA A 113 4.73 13.37 -14.12
CA ALA A 113 5.30 13.97 -12.92
C ALA A 113 5.30 13.00 -11.73
N LEU A 114 4.19 12.27 -11.51
CA LEU A 114 4.09 11.22 -10.48
C LEU A 114 5.09 10.08 -10.71
N LYS A 115 5.23 9.58 -11.95
CA LYS A 115 6.24 8.56 -12.28
C LYS A 115 7.66 9.06 -12.03
N LYS A 116 7.94 10.32 -12.37
CA LYS A 116 9.24 10.95 -12.10
C LYS A 116 9.50 11.03 -10.60
N ALA A 117 8.56 11.58 -9.83
CA ALA A 117 8.64 11.68 -8.38
C ALA A 117 8.85 10.31 -7.72
N TRP A 118 8.10 9.30 -8.16
CA TRP A 118 8.23 7.90 -7.70
C TRP A 118 9.64 7.35 -7.91
N ASN A 119 10.22 7.55 -9.09
CA ASN A 119 11.57 7.06 -9.41
C ASN A 119 12.68 7.83 -8.69
N GLU A 120 12.40 9.02 -8.17
CA GLU A 120 13.35 9.81 -7.39
C GLU A 120 13.28 9.53 -5.88
N ILE A 121 12.35 8.69 -5.42
CA ILE A 121 12.35 8.23 -4.03
C ILE A 121 13.56 7.32 -3.85
N THR A 122 14.51 7.76 -3.01
CA THR A 122 15.76 7.04 -2.78
C THR A 122 15.57 5.88 -1.81
N LEU A 123 16.44 4.88 -1.88
CA LEU A 123 16.46 3.77 -0.92
C LEU A 123 16.64 4.27 0.52
N ASP A 124 17.50 5.26 0.76
CA ASP A 124 17.67 5.88 2.08
C ASP A 124 16.38 6.51 2.61
N THR A 125 15.55 7.06 1.73
CA THR A 125 14.24 7.60 2.11
C THR A 125 13.29 6.47 2.50
N LEU A 126 13.25 5.38 1.73
CA LEU A 126 12.44 4.21 2.03
C LEU A 126 12.84 3.55 3.36
N ILE A 127 14.15 3.39 3.60
CA ILE A 127 14.69 2.83 4.85
C ILE A 127 14.23 3.66 6.04
N LYS A 128 14.37 5.00 5.99
CA LYS A 128 13.92 5.88 7.08
C LYS A 128 12.42 5.80 7.34
N ILE A 129 11.61 5.66 6.29
CA ILE A 129 10.16 5.48 6.42
C ILE A 129 9.87 4.18 7.16
N VAL A 130 10.47 3.06 6.72
CA VAL A 130 10.28 1.75 7.35
C VAL A 130 10.81 1.73 8.78
N ASP A 131 11.98 2.30 9.05
CA ASP A 131 12.57 2.40 10.39
C ASP A 131 11.73 3.23 11.37
N ASN A 132 10.84 4.09 10.86
CA ASN A 132 9.90 4.85 11.68
C ASN A 132 8.64 4.03 12.06
N PHE A 133 8.38 2.90 11.40
CA PHE A 133 7.19 2.08 11.65
C PHE A 133 7.12 1.55 13.10
N PRO A 134 8.20 1.02 13.72
CA PRO A 134 8.16 0.60 15.13
C PRO A 134 7.83 1.74 16.11
N LYS A 135 8.31 2.97 15.83
CA LYS A 135 7.98 4.15 16.63
C LYS A 135 6.49 4.48 16.51
N ARG A 136 5.92 4.39 15.32
CA ARG A 136 4.48 4.60 15.07
C ARG A 136 3.63 3.54 15.76
N LEU A 137 4.04 2.27 15.73
CA LEU A 137 3.38 1.20 16.50
C LEU A 137 3.37 1.50 17.99
N LYS A 138 4.50 1.95 18.55
CA LYS A 138 4.57 2.35 19.96
C LYS A 138 3.63 3.52 20.27
N ALA A 139 3.61 4.55 19.42
CA ALA A 139 2.70 5.68 19.59
C ALA A 139 1.22 5.25 19.56
N CYS A 140 0.86 4.32 18.67
CA CYS A 140 -0.48 3.72 18.63
C CYS A 140 -0.84 3.01 19.95
N ILE A 141 0.10 2.21 20.49
CA ILE A 141 -0.08 1.53 21.79
C ILE A 141 -0.22 2.55 22.93
N ASP A 142 0.64 3.55 22.99
CA ASP A 142 0.61 4.61 24.00
C ASP A 142 -0.70 5.42 23.93
N ALA A 143 -1.27 5.57 22.73
CA ALA A 143 -2.57 6.17 22.47
C ALA A 143 -3.76 5.21 22.70
N ASN A 144 -3.53 3.97 23.13
CA ASN A 144 -4.54 2.91 23.25
C ASN A 144 -5.37 2.70 21.96
N GLY A 145 -4.73 2.77 20.79
CA GLY A 145 -5.38 2.65 19.49
C GLY A 145 -6.08 3.94 19.01
N GLY A 146 -5.92 5.05 19.74
CA GLY A 146 -6.36 6.38 19.30
C GLY A 146 -5.45 6.99 18.22
N HIS A 147 -5.84 8.17 17.73
CA HIS A 147 -5.05 8.92 16.76
C HIS A 147 -3.72 9.43 17.34
N PHE A 148 -2.68 9.45 16.51
CA PHE A 148 -1.35 9.93 16.84
C PHE A 148 -0.66 10.48 15.59
N GLU A 149 0.31 11.38 15.76
CA GLU A 149 1.10 11.97 14.66
C GLU A 149 2.60 11.67 14.81
#